data_AF-A0A8J8BJK4-F1
#
_entry.id   AF-A0A8J8BJK4-F1
#
_cell.length_a   1.000
_cell.length_b   1.000
_cell.length_c   1.000
_cell.angle_alpha   90.00
_cell.angle_beta   90.00
_cell.angle_gamma   90.00
#
_symmetry.space_group_name_H-M   'P 1'
#
loop_
_entity.id
_entity.type
_entity.pdbx_description
1 polymer ?
#
loop_
_entity_poly.entity_id
_entity_poly.type
_entity_poly.pdbx_seq_one_letter_code
_entity_poly.pdbx_strand_id
1 'polypeptide(L)'
;MTLMEHIQRYTLTDYAQWTGDWELIQGQPVAMTPSPGVSHQRISLKIARQLDEQLEDCSLVYIGLSQAQESQDISIKHGCIL
;
A
#
# COMPACT_ATOMS: atom_id res chain seq x y z
N MET A 1 -18.81 1.64 -32.51
CA MET A 1 -17.42 2.08 -32.71
C MET A 1 -16.71 1.93 -31.38
N THR A 2 -15.96 0.85 -31.19
CA THR A 2 -15.15 0.65 -29.98
C THR A 2 -13.97 1.61 -30.06
N LEU A 3 -13.96 2.61 -29.18
CA LEU A 3 -12.80 3.46 -28.97
C LEU A 3 -11.70 2.54 -28.42
N MET A 4 -10.68 2.24 -29.21
CA MET A 4 -9.49 1.61 -28.67
C MET A 4 -8.80 2.68 -27.84
N GLU A 5 -9.10 2.72 -26.55
CA GLU A 5 -8.39 3.55 -25.59
C GLU A 5 -6.96 2.99 -25.53
N HIS A 6 -6.07 3.59 -26.33
CA HIS A 6 -4.67 3.22 -26.35
C HIS A 6 -4.01 3.85 -25.12
N ILE A 7 -4.29 3.28 -23.95
CA ILE A 7 -3.75 3.75 -22.68
C ILE A 7 -2.24 3.55 -22.75
N GLN A 8 -1.50 4.67 -22.82
CA GLN A 8 -0.06 4.66 -22.76
C GLN A 8 0.38 4.10 -21.41
N ARG A 9 1.20 3.04 -21.45
CA ARG A 9 1.78 2.44 -20.26
C ARG A 9 3.19 2.95 -20.06
N TYR A 10 3.52 3.29 -18.82
CA TYR A 10 4.81 3.82 -18.42
C TYR A 10 5.58 2.80 -17.59
N THR A 11 6.90 2.82 -17.73
CA THR A 11 7.83 1.98 -16.98
C THR A 11 8.30 2.69 -15.71
N LEU A 12 8.97 1.94 -14.82
CA LEU A 12 9.64 2.53 -13.65
C LEU A 12 10.71 3.56 -14.06
N THR A 13 11.37 3.35 -15.20
CA THR A 13 12.37 4.29 -15.73
C THR A 13 11.73 5.60 -16.17
N ASP A 14 10.53 5.56 -16.76
CA ASP A 14 9.78 6.76 -17.12
C ASP A 14 9.30 7.49 -15.86
N TYR A 15 8.74 6.75 -14.90
CA TYR A 15 8.28 7.27 -13.61
C TYR A 15 9.39 8.03 -12.85
N ALA A 16 10.61 7.50 -12.85
CA ALA A 16 11.75 8.11 -12.17
C ALA A 16 12.12 9.51 -12.70
N GLN A 17 11.63 9.89 -13.88
CA GLN A 17 11.87 11.19 -14.49
C GLN A 17 10.73 12.20 -14.23
N TRP A 18 9.63 11.77 -13.62
CA TRP A 18 8.47 12.64 -13.40
C TRP A 18 8.75 13.66 -12.29
N THR A 19 8.19 14.86 -12.46
CA THR A 19 8.25 15.94 -11.47
C THR A 19 6.88 16.16 -10.83
N GLY A 20 6.87 16.37 -9.51
CA GLY A 20 5.65 16.53 -8.73
C GLY A 20 5.15 15.20 -8.13
N ASP A 21 4.01 15.25 -7.47
CA ASP A 21 3.48 14.12 -6.70
C ASP A 21 2.62 13.22 -7.61
N TRP A 22 3.27 12.24 -8.22
CA TRP A 22 2.63 11.23 -9.08
C TRP A 22 2.88 9.83 -8.56
N GLU A 23 1.92 8.94 -8.80
CA GLU A 23 1.98 7.51 -8.51
C GLU A 23 1.86 6.72 -9.81
N LEU A 24 2.72 5.71 -10.00
CA LEU A 24 2.61 4.77 -11.12
C LEU A 24 1.80 3.55 -10.67
N ILE A 25 0.53 3.49 -11.08
CA ILE A 25 -0.38 2.39 -10.72
C ILE A 25 -0.71 1.61 -11.98
N GLN A 26 -0.33 0.33 -12.03
CA GLN A 26 -0.58 -0.57 -13.18
C GLN A 26 -0.09 0.00 -14.52
N GLY A 27 1.01 0.76 -14.51
CA GLY A 27 1.57 1.41 -15.69
C GLY A 27 0.91 2.74 -16.06
N GLN A 28 -0.01 3.26 -15.25
CA GLN A 28 -0.69 4.54 -15.49
C GLN A 28 -0.25 5.63 -14.50
N PRO A 29 -0.09 6.88 -14.95
CA PRO A 29 0.14 8.02 -14.06
C PRO A 29 -1.14 8.38 -13.31
N VAL A 30 -1.06 8.42 -11.99
CA VAL A 30 -2.13 8.90 -11.12
C VAL A 30 -1.59 10.05 -10.29
N ALA A 31 -2.29 11.19 -10.28
CA ALA A 31 -1.89 12.30 -9.42
C ALA A 31 -2.09 11.88 -7.96
N MET A 32 -1.09 12.12 -7.11
CA MET A 32 -1.18 11.78 -5.70
C MET A 32 -2.36 12.52 -5.08
N THR A 33 -3.11 11.84 -4.21
CA THR A 33 -4.22 12.45 -3.48
C THR A 33 -3.65 13.56 -2.58
N PRO A 34 -4.31 14.72 -2.44
CA PRO A 34 -3.85 15.77 -1.55
C PRO A 34 -3.63 15.25 -0.12
N SER A 35 -2.70 15.88 0.59
CA SER A 35 -2.36 15.52 1.97
C SER A 35 -3.61 15.29 2.83
N PRO A 36 -3.71 14.16 3.53
CA PRO A 36 -4.93 13.84 4.25
C PRO A 36 -5.21 14.86 5.33
N GLY A 37 -6.48 15.29 5.44
CA GLY A 37 -6.91 16.20 6.51
C GLY A 37 -6.82 15.55 7.90
N VAL A 38 -6.95 16.39 8.94
CA VAL A 38 -6.78 16.00 10.36
C VAL A 38 -7.60 14.75 10.74
N SER A 39 -8.85 14.65 10.27
CA SER A 39 -9.72 13.51 10.55
C SER A 39 -9.17 12.20 9.98
N HIS A 40 -8.70 12.22 8.73
CA HIS A 40 -8.10 11.05 8.10
C HIS A 40 -6.84 10.65 8.85
N GLN A 41 -5.95 11.60 9.11
CA GLN A 41 -4.71 11.33 9.84
C GLN A 41 -4.96 10.74 11.23
N ARG A 42 -5.93 11.28 11.97
CA ARG A 42 -6.29 10.77 13.30
C ARG A 42 -6.80 9.33 13.25
N ILE A 43 -7.56 8.96 12.23
CA ILE A 43 -8.05 7.59 12.07
C ILE A 43 -6.89 6.67 11.68
N SER A 44 -6.07 7.07 10.70
CA SER A 44 -4.88 6.31 10.28
C SER A 44 -3.93 6.05 11.44
N LEU A 45 -3.67 7.05 12.30
CA LEU A 45 -2.82 6.89 13.48
C LEU A 45 -3.41 5.92 14.52
N LYS A 46 -4.74 5.91 14.70
CA LYS A 46 -5.39 4.95 15.59
C LYS A 46 -5.24 3.52 15.08
N ILE A 47 -5.39 3.31 13.77
CA ILE A 47 -5.19 2.01 13.12
C ILE A 47 -3.73 1.58 13.26
N ALA A 48 -2.79 2.47 12.92
CA ALA A 48 -1.36 2.21 13.02
C ALA A 48 -0.95 1.81 14.43
N ARG A 49 -1.42 2.53 15.47
CA ARG A 49 -1.15 2.17 16.86
C ARG A 49 -1.68 0.78 17.24
N GLN A 50 -2.90 0.44 16.83
CA GLN A 50 -3.47 -0.88 17.13
C GLN A 50 -2.71 -2.01 16.44
N LEU A 51 -2.25 -1.78 15.20
CA LEU A 51 -1.41 -2.73 14.49
C LEU A 51 -0.05 -2.88 15.17
N ASP A 52 0.58 -1.77 15.53
CA ASP A 52 1.87 -1.76 16.22
C ASP A 52 1.81 -2.56 17.54
N GLU A 53 0.83 -2.26 18.40
CA GLU A 53 0.60 -2.98 19.67
C GLU A 53 0.37 -4.48 19.47
N GLN A 54 -0.34 -4.89 18.40
CA GLN A 54 -0.56 -6.30 18.09
C GLN A 54 0.67 -7.00 17.50
N LEU A 55 1.58 -6.24 16.91
CA LEU A 55 2.81 -6.74 16.30
C LEU A 55 3.99 -6.73 17.28
N GLU A 56 3.93 -5.98 18.39
CA GLU A 56 5.00 -5.91 19.40
C GLU A 56 5.37 -7.29 20.00
N ASP A 57 4.37 -8.13 20.28
CA ASP A 57 4.59 -9.49 20.84
C ASP A 57 4.81 -10.56 19.75
N CYS A 58 4.49 -10.24 18.51
CA CYS A 58 4.62 -11.14 17.39
C CYS A 58 6.03 -10.90 16.81
N SER A 59 6.97 -11.85 16.98
CA SER A 59 8.34 -11.82 16.42
C SER A 59 8.40 -11.91 14.88
N LEU A 60 7.47 -11.23 14.21
CA LEU A 60 7.41 -11.07 12.78
C LEU A 60 8.52 -10.11 12.41
N VAL A 61 9.71 -10.71 12.27
CA VAL A 61 10.86 -10.17 11.55
C VAL A 61 10.35 -9.39 10.35
N TYR A 62 10.58 -8.08 10.38
CA TYR A 62 10.42 -7.11 9.29
C TYR A 62 10.15 -7.77 7.93
N ILE A 63 8.88 -8.10 7.65
CA ILE A 63 8.49 -8.48 6.29
C ILE A 63 8.37 -7.14 5.59
N GLY A 64 9.44 -6.73 4.90
CA GLY A 64 9.34 -5.69 3.90
C GLY A 64 8.14 -6.02 3.01
N LEU A 65 7.30 -5.03 2.72
CA LEU A 65 6.04 -5.16 1.96
C LEU A 65 6.21 -5.82 0.57
N SER A 66 7.43 -6.17 0.17
CA SER A 66 7.79 -6.93 -1.02
C SER A 66 7.78 -8.46 -0.86
N GLN A 67 7.54 -9.02 0.33
CA GLN A 67 7.56 -10.48 0.56
C GLN A 67 6.31 -11.02 1.27
N ALA A 68 5.17 -10.33 1.17
CA ALA A 68 3.88 -10.98 1.44
C ALA A 68 3.60 -11.99 0.32
N GLN A 69 4.27 -13.15 0.35
CA GLN A 69 3.84 -14.29 -0.44
C GLN A 69 2.45 -14.69 0.05
N GLU A 70 1.59 -14.88 -0.93
CA GLU A 70 0.21 -15.35 -0.86
C GLU A 70 0.15 -16.66 -0.06
N SER A 71 0.13 -16.57 1.27
CA SER A 71 -0.19 -17.70 2.12
C SER A 71 -1.70 -17.78 2.16
N GLN A 72 -2.24 -18.70 1.36
CA GLN A 72 -3.59 -19.24 1.50
C GLN A 72 -3.70 -20.07 2.78
N ASP A 73 -3.33 -19.48 3.92
CA ASP A 73 -3.73 -19.91 5.25
C ASP A 73 -3.24 -18.83 6.22
N ILE A 74 -3.98 -17.73 6.30
CA ILE A 74 -4.01 -16.95 7.55
C ILE A 74 -4.82 -17.82 8.53
N SER A 75 -4.24 -18.95 8.93
CA SER A 75 -4.64 -19.62 10.15
C SER A 75 -4.11 -18.72 11.25
N ILE A 76 -4.97 -17.83 11.73
CA ILE A 76 -4.70 -17.10 12.94
C ILE A 76 -4.59 -18.14 14.05
N LYS A 77 -3.34 -18.47 14.40
CA LYS A 77 -3.04 -19.37 15.50
C LYS A 77 -3.17 -18.58 16.79
N HIS A 78 -4.39 -18.48 17.31
CA HIS A 78 -4.81 -18.48 18.73
C HIS A 78 -3.73 -18.17 19.79
N GLY A 79 -2.97 -17.10 19.59
CA GLY A 79 -1.81 -16.71 20.39
C GLY A 79 -1.38 -15.26 20.15
N CYS A 80 -1.55 -14.74 18.93
CA CYS A 80 -1.79 -13.32 18.64
C CYS A 80 -3.27 -13.28 18.20
N ILE A 81 -4.19 -12.88 19.08
CA ILE A 81 -5.66 -13.16 19.00
C ILE A 81 -6.31 -12.52 17.75
N LEU A 82 -7.17 -13.17 16.96
CA LEU A 82 -7.90 -14.46 17.09
C LEU A 82 -7.61 -15.42 15.94
#